data_AF-A0A368VCF8-F1
#
_entry.id   AF-A0A368VCF8-F1
#
_cell.length_a   1.000
_cell.length_b   1.000
_cell.length_c   1.000
_cell.angle_alpha   90.00
_cell.angle_beta   90.00
_cell.angle_gamma   90.00
#
_symmetry.space_group_name_H-M   'P 1'
#
loop_
_entity.id
_entity.type
_entity.pdbx_description
1 polymer ?
#
loop_
_entity_poly.entity_id
_entity_poly.type
_entity_poly.pdbx_seq_one_letter_code
_entity_poly.pdbx_strand_id
1 'polypeptide(L)' 'RIDYQVATEGIAARALEAKVERAPSYDKRWSDHAPVTVAYDL' A
#
# COMPACT_ATOMS: atom_id res chain seq x y z
N ARG A 1 -10.94 4.06 5.11
CA ARG A 1 -9.59 4.06 4.48
C ARG A 1 -9.14 5.51 4.45
N ILE A 2 -8.09 5.86 5.19
CA ILE A 2 -7.60 7.26 5.28
C ILE A 2 -6.14 7.41 4.87
N ASP A 3 -5.43 6.29 4.68
CA ASP A 3 -4.09 6.23 4.11
C ASP A 3 -4.17 6.07 2.59
N TYR A 4 -3.39 6.86 1.87
CA TYR A 4 -3.37 6.90 0.42
C TYR A 4 -1.94 6.97 -0.10
N GLN A 5 -1.70 6.26 -1.19
CA GLN A 5 -0.59 6.50 -2.08
C GLN A 5 -1.16 7.16 -3.33
N VAL A 6 -0.60 8.30 -3.74
CA VAL A 6 -1.07 9.09 -4.89
C VAL A 6 0.13 9.36 -5.79
N ALA A 7 -0.04 9.15 -7.09
CA ALA A 7 1.01 9.32 -8.08
C ALA A 7 0.53 10.15 -9.27
N THR A 8 1.45 10.84 -9.95
CA THR A 8 1.17 11.51 -11.23
C THR A 8 0.92 10.48 -12.33
N GLU A 9 0.26 10.89 -13.42
CA GLU A 9 -0.17 10.00 -14.50
C GLU A 9 0.94 9.07 -15.03
N GLY A 10 2.13 9.61 -15.28
CA GLY A 10 3.26 8.82 -15.80
C GLY A 10 3.75 7.73 -14.84
N ILE A 11 3.70 7.96 -13.53
CA ILE A 11 4.06 6.95 -12.52
C ILE A 11 2.89 5.99 -12.30
N ALA A 12 1.66 6.48 -12.27
CA ALA A 12 0.46 5.65 -12.12
C ALA A 12 0.34 4.61 -13.22
N ALA A 13 0.71 4.95 -14.46
CA ALA A 13 0.73 4.02 -15.60
C ALA A 13 1.73 2.85 -15.44
N ARG A 14 2.66 2.94 -14.48
CA ARG A 14 3.66 1.91 -14.18
C ARG A 14 3.31 1.05 -12.95
N ALA A 15 2.15 1.26 -12.33
CA ALA A 15 1.75 0.50 -11.16
C ALA A 15 1.46 -0.97 -11.52
N LEU A 16 2.11 -1.90 -10.85
CA LEU A 16 1.93 -3.34 -11.03
C LEU A 16 0.94 -3.92 -10.01
N GLU A 17 1.02 -3.47 -8.76
CA GLU A 17 0.19 -3.96 -7.66
C GLU A 17 -0.09 -2.82 -6.68
N ALA A 18 -1.30 -2.77 -6.12
CA ALA A 18 -1.63 -1.95 -4.97
C ALA A 18 -2.36 -2.82 -3.93
N LYS A 19 -1.86 -2.82 -2.69
CA LYS A 19 -2.44 -3.61 -1.60
C LYS A 19 -2.43 -2.86 -0.27
N VAL A 20 -3.43 -3.17 0.54
CA VAL A 20 -3.42 -2.85 1.98
C VAL A 20 -2.95 -4.11 2.69
N GLU A 21 -1.79 -4.03 3.32
CA GLU A 21 -1.20 -5.19 3.99
C GLU A 21 -1.94 -5.54 5.27
N ARG A 22 -1.86 -6.80 5.67
CA ARG A 22 -2.49 -7.29 6.90
C ARG A 22 -1.47 -8.07 7.71
N ALA A 23 -1.36 -7.73 8.99
CA ALA A 23 -0.59 -8.54 9.92
C ALA A 23 -1.14 -9.99 9.92
N PRO A 24 -0.27 -11.02 10.08
CA PRO A 24 -0.69 -12.42 10.08
C PRO A 24 -1.75 -12.77 11.13
N SER A 25 -1.75 -12.05 12.26
CA SER A 25 -2.75 -12.15 13.32
C SER A 25 -2.89 -10.80 14.05
N TYR A 26 -3.89 -10.68 14.92
CA TYR A 26 -4.19 -9.42 15.62
C TYR A 26 -3.07 -9.01 16.60
N ASP A 27 -2.53 -9.96 17.35
CA ASP A 27 -1.45 -9.76 18.33
C ASP A 27 -0.10 -9.39 17.70
N LYS A 28 0.06 -9.62 16.39
CA LYS A 28 1.28 -9.27 15.63
C LYS A 28 1.21 -7.89 14.98
N ARG A 29 0.16 -7.11 15.23
CA ARG A 29 0.10 -5.71 14.77
C ARG A 29 1.07 -4.86 15.58
N TRP A 30 1.80 -4.00 14.89
CA TRP A 30 2.70 -3.02 15.49
C TRP A 30 2.15 -1.59 15.42
N SER A 31 1.08 -1.38 14.64
CA SER A 31 0.36 -0.11 14.46
C SER A 31 -1.15 -0.39 14.37
N ASP A 32 -1.93 0.64 14.69
CA ASP A 32 -3.38 0.73 14.46
C ASP A 32 -3.74 0.94 12.98
N HIS A 33 -2.78 1.36 12.15
CA HIS A 33 -2.91 1.44 10.71
C HIS A 33 -2.34 0.20 10.01
N ALA A 34 -2.86 -0.07 8.81
CA ALA A 34 -2.34 -1.08 7.90
C ALA A 34 -1.47 -0.41 6.82
N PRO A 35 -0.28 -0.94 6.48
CA PRO A 35 0.52 -0.40 5.39
C PRO A 35 -0.23 -0.40 4.06
N VAL A 36 -0.10 0.69 3.30
CA VAL A 36 -0.53 0.76 1.90
C VAL A 36 0.71 0.66 1.03
N THR A 37 0.82 -0.43 0.26
CA THR A 37 1.98 -0.72 -0.59
C THR A 37 1.56 -0.68 -2.05
N VAL A 38 2.32 0.04 -2.88
CA VAL A 38 2.18 0.04 -4.34
C VAL A 38 3.52 -0.30 -4.96
N ALA A 39 3.54 -1.28 -5.85
CA ALA A 39 4.73 -1.68 -6.61
C ALA A 39 4.68 -1.07 -8.02
N TYR A 40 5.82 -0.58 -8.51
CA TYR A 40 5.95 0.08 -9.82
C TYR A 40 7.05 -0.58 -10.65
N ASP A 41 6.85 -0.59 -11.97
CA ASP A 41 7.85 -0.99 -12.97
C ASP A 41 8.58 0.26 -13.52
N LEU A 42 9.82 0.49 -13.08
CA LEU A 42 10.59 1.70 -13.40
C LEU A 42 11.90 1.39 -14.14
#